data_AF-A0A0L0VUY3-F1
#
_entry.id   AF-A0A0L0VUY3-F1
#
_cell.length_a   1.000
_cell.length_b   1.000
_cell.length_c   1.000
_cell.angle_alpha   90.00
_cell.angle_beta   90.00
_cell.angle_gamma   90.00
#
_symmetry.space_group_name_H-M   'P 1'
#
loop_
_entity.id
_entity.type
_entity.pdbx_description
1 polymer ?
#
loop_
_entity_poly.entity_id
_entity_poly.type
_entity_poly.pdbx_seq_one_letter_code
_entity_poly.pdbx_strand_id
1 'polypeptide(L)'
;MTKQKEALMRAKSQLMSKQSTVSPHQLVSKEIEIVKSSSQAPYELAKRKRVSAFTPKQPKKPNAFKPSPAAASKRTVPNTSIPVQCGFHVQVKGRFVSEFSRHPKAQFIESNNPNFHNKLLAELRDKFKGHDLGLYGPFSKTHYPFTHLGTKKSGFDNRKFFMAHLDAHATNKQIDLILDYDDYAKSCAQGEEDESDTSSSDEET
;
A
#
# COMPACT_ATOMS: atom_id res chain seq x y z
N MET A 1 15.78 33.29 33.98
CA MET A 1 15.35 31.87 34.03
C MET A 1 14.60 31.57 32.74
N THR A 2 15.08 30.64 31.91
CA THR A 2 14.51 30.33 30.59
C THR A 2 13.37 29.30 30.70
N LYS A 3 12.31 29.45 29.89
CA LYS A 3 11.09 28.59 29.90
C LYS A 3 11.37 27.07 29.86
N GLN A 4 12.51 26.65 29.31
CA GLN A 4 12.95 25.24 29.32
C GLN A 4 13.28 24.71 30.72
N LYS A 5 13.83 25.55 31.61
CA LYS A 5 14.24 25.13 32.96
C LYS A 5 13.03 24.84 33.85
N GLU A 6 11.93 25.55 33.63
CA GLU A 6 10.68 25.37 34.35
C GLU A 6 9.93 24.10 33.90
N ALA A 7 9.96 23.79 32.60
CA ALA A 7 9.39 22.56 32.05
C ALA A 7 10.10 21.30 32.57
N LEU A 8 11.44 21.34 32.66
CA LEU A 8 12.24 20.22 33.18
C LEU A 8 11.97 19.96 34.68
N MET A 9 11.80 21.02 35.48
CA MET A 9 11.46 20.90 36.90
C MET A 9 10.06 20.29 37.09
N ARG A 10 9.09 20.67 36.24
CA ARG A 10 7.72 20.13 36.29
C ARG A 10 7.68 18.64 35.91
N ALA A 11 8.47 18.21 34.94
CA ALA A 11 8.58 16.80 34.53
C ALA A 11 9.21 15.91 35.62
N LYS A 12 10.25 16.41 36.32
CA LYS A 12 10.89 15.65 37.41
C LYS A 12 9.98 15.44 38.62
N SER A 13 9.15 16.43 38.95
CA SER A 13 8.20 16.32 40.08
C SER A 13 7.13 15.23 39.87
N GLN A 14 6.68 15.01 38.63
CA GLN A 14 5.66 14.00 38.34
C GLN A 14 6.20 12.56 38.36
N LEU A 15 7.50 12.37 38.12
CA LEU A 15 8.12 11.04 38.10
C LEU A 15 8.33 10.47 39.52
N MET A 16 8.57 11.35 40.51
CA MET A 16 8.80 10.92 41.90
C MET A 16 7.53 10.57 42.67
N SER A 17 6.34 10.90 42.15
CA SER A 17 5.05 10.62 42.82
C SER A 17 4.49 9.22 42.51
N LYS A 18 5.15 8.42 41.66
CA LYS A 18 4.62 7.11 41.21
C LYS A 18 5.39 5.88 41.71
N GLN A 19 6.26 6.03 42.69
CA GLN A 19 6.82 4.90 43.42
C GLN A 19 6.24 4.87 44.83
N SER A 20 5.15 4.11 45.00
CA SER A 20 4.74 3.64 46.32
C SER A 20 4.74 2.11 46.29
N THR A 21 5.82 1.58 46.84
CA THR A 21 6.07 0.23 47.34
C THR A 21 5.04 -0.18 48.40
N VAL A 22 4.47 -1.40 48.35
CA VAL A 22 4.24 -2.23 49.56
C VAL A 22 4.08 -3.72 49.22
N SER A 23 4.74 -4.57 50.01
CA SER A 23 4.55 -6.01 50.29
C SER A 23 5.03 -6.20 51.76
N PRO A 24 4.81 -7.30 52.53
CA PRO A 24 3.68 -8.25 52.73
C PRO A 24 3.24 -8.38 54.25
N HIS A 25 2.44 -9.42 54.61
CA HIS A 25 2.06 -9.99 55.95
C HIS A 25 0.61 -9.71 56.46
N GLN A 26 -0.29 -10.73 56.52
CA GLN A 26 -0.67 -11.66 57.64
C GLN A 26 -1.43 -10.97 58.81
N LEU A 27 -2.42 -11.51 59.56
CA LEU A 27 -3.38 -12.67 59.57
C LEU A 27 -4.29 -12.44 60.83
N VAL A 28 -5.46 -13.10 60.92
CA VAL A 28 -6.36 -13.38 62.10
C VAL A 28 -7.20 -12.19 62.68
N SER A 29 -8.49 -12.28 63.08
CA SER A 29 -9.32 -13.38 63.64
C SER A 29 -10.86 -13.20 63.56
N LYS A 30 -11.56 -14.34 63.44
CA LYS A 30 -12.84 -14.81 64.06
C LYS A 30 -14.20 -14.14 63.70
N GLU A 31 -15.12 -14.88 63.03
CA GLU A 31 -16.16 -15.81 63.55
C GLU A 31 -17.48 -15.04 63.83
N ILE A 32 -18.61 -15.32 63.18
CA ILE A 32 -19.71 -16.18 63.66
C ILE A 32 -20.66 -16.55 62.48
N GLU A 33 -21.35 -17.65 62.73
CA GLU A 33 -22.12 -18.56 61.92
C GLU A 33 -23.61 -18.13 61.67
N ILE A 34 -24.28 -18.91 60.81
CA ILE A 34 -25.72 -19.24 60.70
C ILE A 34 -26.75 -18.38 59.91
N VAL A 35 -27.49 -19.14 59.08
CA VAL A 35 -28.91 -19.06 58.65
C VAL A 35 -29.25 -18.45 57.28
N LYS A 36 -29.67 -19.38 56.43
CA LYS A 36 -30.35 -19.32 55.13
C LYS A 36 -31.77 -18.72 55.24
N SER A 37 -32.11 -17.73 54.42
CA SER A 37 -33.42 -17.66 53.75
C SER A 37 -33.48 -16.63 52.61
N SER A 38 -33.69 -17.16 51.41
CA SER A 38 -34.50 -16.65 50.29
C SER A 38 -35.15 -15.26 50.43
N SER A 39 -34.82 -14.33 49.51
CA SER A 39 -35.79 -13.85 48.50
C SER A 39 -35.18 -12.82 47.53
N GLN A 40 -35.38 -13.09 46.24
CA GLN A 40 -35.34 -12.16 45.10
C GLN A 40 -34.05 -11.36 44.81
N ALA A 41 -33.24 -11.93 43.92
CA ALA A 41 -32.07 -11.28 43.34
C ALA A 41 -32.43 -10.00 42.56
N PRO A 42 -31.80 -8.85 42.83
CA PRO A 42 -31.99 -7.58 42.10
C PRO A 42 -31.65 -7.67 40.59
N TYR A 43 -31.01 -8.77 40.19
CA TYR A 43 -30.63 -9.09 38.82
C TYR A 43 -31.83 -9.31 37.87
N GLU A 44 -32.92 -9.92 38.36
CA GLU A 44 -34.09 -10.22 37.53
C GLU A 44 -34.97 -8.97 37.27
N LEU A 45 -34.98 -8.01 38.19
CA LEU A 45 -35.66 -6.72 38.00
C LEU A 45 -34.95 -5.84 36.96
N ALA A 46 -33.62 -5.94 36.88
CA ALA A 46 -32.80 -5.23 35.89
C ALA A 46 -32.96 -5.77 34.45
N LYS A 47 -33.23 -7.07 34.30
CA LYS A 47 -33.52 -7.67 32.98
C LYS A 47 -34.85 -7.19 32.39
N ARG A 48 -35.93 -7.12 33.19
CA ARG A 48 -37.25 -6.68 32.68
C ARG A 48 -37.29 -5.24 32.16
N LYS A 49 -36.43 -4.35 32.67
CA LYS A 49 -36.35 -2.94 32.20
C LYS A 49 -35.63 -2.75 30.86
N ARG A 50 -34.97 -3.77 30.30
CA ARG A 50 -34.27 -3.67 29.00
C ARG A 50 -35.06 -4.21 27.81
N VAL A 51 -36.27 -4.75 28.02
CA VAL A 51 -37.04 -5.42 26.94
C VAL A 51 -38.35 -4.69 26.59
N SER A 52 -38.63 -3.49 27.12
CA SER A 52 -39.88 -2.77 26.84
C SER A 52 -39.71 -1.38 26.19
N ALA A 53 -38.74 -1.23 25.29
CA ALA A 53 -38.53 0.02 24.57
C ALA A 53 -38.27 -0.18 23.07
N PHE A 54 -39.07 -0.99 22.40
CA PHE A 54 -39.17 -0.96 20.94
C PHE A 54 -40.60 -1.30 20.50
N THR A 55 -41.47 -0.30 20.50
CA THR A 55 -42.56 -0.27 19.54
C THR A 55 -42.01 0.32 18.24
N PRO A 56 -41.94 -0.43 17.13
CA PRO A 56 -41.60 0.19 15.86
C PRO A 56 -42.77 1.06 15.42
N LYS A 57 -42.62 2.38 15.59
CA LYS A 57 -43.48 3.37 14.94
C LYS A 57 -43.41 3.12 13.43
N GLN A 58 -44.57 3.04 12.79
CA GLN A 58 -44.66 2.89 11.34
C GLN A 58 -43.84 3.98 10.63
N PRO A 59 -43.05 3.65 9.60
CA PRO A 59 -42.32 4.67 8.86
C PRO A 59 -43.32 5.49 8.03
N LYS A 60 -43.39 6.79 8.33
CA LYS A 60 -43.98 7.79 7.42
C LYS A 60 -43.21 7.70 6.10
N LYS A 61 -43.95 7.50 5.01
CA LYS A 61 -43.45 7.49 3.62
C LYS A 61 -42.58 8.74 3.39
N PRO A 62 -41.29 8.63 3.04
CA PRO A 62 -40.60 9.75 2.42
C PRO A 62 -41.10 9.86 0.97
N ASN A 63 -41.46 11.07 0.56
CA ASN A 63 -41.75 11.39 -0.83
C ASN A 63 -40.65 10.81 -1.71
N ALA A 64 -41.06 9.93 -2.64
CA ALA A 64 -40.18 9.34 -3.63
C ALA A 64 -39.57 10.45 -4.49
N PHE A 65 -38.35 10.88 -4.15
CA PHE A 65 -37.46 11.47 -5.13
C PHE A 65 -37.19 10.38 -6.17
N LYS A 66 -37.86 10.49 -7.32
CA LYS A 66 -37.52 9.69 -8.49
C LYS A 66 -36.06 10.03 -8.83
N PRO A 67 -35.10 9.09 -8.78
CA PRO A 67 -33.85 9.33 -9.47
C PRO A 67 -34.22 9.39 -10.96
N SER A 68 -34.06 10.56 -11.56
CA SER A 68 -33.99 10.66 -13.02
C SER A 68 -32.92 9.67 -13.47
N PRO A 69 -33.20 8.70 -14.35
CA PRO A 69 -32.15 7.89 -14.91
C PRO A 69 -31.30 8.84 -15.75
N ALA A 70 -30.19 9.30 -15.18
CA ALA A 70 -29.12 9.91 -15.94
C ALA A 70 -28.80 8.89 -17.04
N ALA A 71 -28.99 9.32 -18.29
CA ALA A 71 -28.67 8.51 -19.45
C ALA A 71 -27.22 8.04 -19.29
N ALA A 72 -27.05 6.78 -18.90
CA ALA A 72 -25.77 6.13 -18.94
C ALA A 72 -25.40 6.13 -20.42
N SER A 73 -24.55 7.07 -20.81
CA SER A 73 -23.85 7.03 -22.08
C SER A 73 -22.95 5.81 -22.00
N LYS A 74 -23.54 4.65 -22.28
CA LYS A 74 -22.83 3.40 -22.51
C LYS A 74 -22.03 3.65 -23.78
N ARG A 75 -20.82 4.20 -23.63
CA ARG A 75 -19.76 3.88 -24.57
C ARG A 75 -19.69 2.36 -24.53
N THR A 76 -20.10 1.74 -25.62
CA THR A 76 -19.89 0.31 -25.88
C THR A 76 -18.39 0.11 -25.91
N VAL A 77 -17.81 -0.15 -24.74
CA VAL A 77 -16.43 -0.57 -24.63
C VAL A 77 -16.36 -1.91 -25.36
N PRO A 78 -15.54 -2.06 -26.42
CA PRO A 78 -15.42 -3.33 -27.10
C PRO A 78 -15.04 -4.40 -26.06
N ASN A 79 -15.67 -5.57 -26.16
CA ASN A 79 -15.56 -6.70 -25.22
C ASN A 79 -14.12 -7.30 -25.13
N THR A 80 -13.15 -6.61 -25.70
CA THR A 80 -11.73 -6.94 -25.80
C THR A 80 -10.84 -5.97 -25.01
N SER A 81 -11.37 -4.90 -24.41
CA SER A 81 -10.55 -3.99 -23.59
C SER A 81 -10.60 -4.40 -22.12
N ILE A 82 -9.44 -4.57 -21.51
CA ILE A 82 -9.28 -4.94 -20.10
C ILE A 82 -8.78 -3.71 -19.32
N PRO A 83 -9.50 -3.25 -18.28
CA PRO A 83 -8.98 -2.21 -17.40
C PRO A 83 -7.88 -2.79 -16.49
N VAL A 84 -6.74 -2.12 -16.44
CA VAL A 84 -5.57 -2.48 -15.63
C VAL A 84 -5.07 -1.25 -14.88
N GLN A 85 -4.66 -1.43 -13.64
CA GLN A 85 -3.99 -0.40 -12.84
C GLN A 85 -2.49 -0.44 -13.12
N CYS A 86 -1.98 0.63 -13.77
CA CYS A 86 -0.59 0.71 -14.19
C CYS A 86 0.24 1.68 -13.37
N GLY A 87 1.20 1.18 -12.59
CA GLY A 87 2.12 1.97 -11.77
C GLY A 87 3.57 1.98 -12.29
N PHE A 88 4.45 2.56 -11.48
CA PHE A 88 5.90 2.59 -11.72
C PHE A 88 6.64 2.28 -10.43
N HIS A 89 7.63 1.40 -10.50
CA HIS A 89 8.46 1.01 -9.37
C HIS A 89 9.93 0.96 -9.77
N VAL A 90 10.81 1.27 -8.82
CA VAL A 90 12.26 1.16 -8.98
C VAL A 90 12.78 0.17 -7.97
N GLN A 91 13.60 -0.76 -8.44
CA GLN A 91 14.32 -1.73 -7.62
C GLN A 91 15.79 -1.29 -7.52
N VAL A 92 16.26 -1.12 -6.28
CA VAL A 92 17.64 -0.77 -5.95
C VAL A 92 18.14 -1.74 -4.89
N LYS A 93 19.29 -2.35 -5.10
CA LYS A 93 19.87 -3.42 -4.28
C LYS A 93 18.86 -4.55 -4.01
N GLY A 94 18.12 -4.94 -5.05
CA GLY A 94 17.05 -5.94 -4.98
C GLY A 94 15.80 -5.52 -4.20
N ARG A 95 15.67 -4.26 -3.75
CA ARG A 95 14.53 -3.78 -2.96
C ARG A 95 13.75 -2.69 -3.68
N PHE A 96 12.42 -2.72 -3.55
CA PHE A 96 11.56 -1.67 -4.09
C PHE A 96 11.66 -0.38 -3.29
N VAL A 97 12.01 0.71 -3.95
CA VAL A 97 12.11 2.04 -3.35
C VAL A 97 10.81 2.80 -3.59
N SER A 98 10.01 2.96 -2.53
CA SER A 98 8.66 3.56 -2.65
C SER A 98 8.70 5.05 -2.96
N GLU A 99 9.77 5.75 -2.59
CA GLU A 99 9.95 7.19 -2.83
C GLU A 99 9.97 7.54 -4.32
N PHE A 100 10.58 6.69 -5.15
CA PHE A 100 10.66 6.90 -6.60
C PHE A 100 9.50 6.25 -7.36
N SER A 101 8.54 5.67 -6.65
CA SER A 101 7.43 4.95 -7.27
C SER A 101 6.28 5.90 -7.66
N ARG A 102 5.52 5.54 -8.69
CA ARG A 102 4.24 6.19 -9.01
C ARG A 102 3.08 5.27 -8.72
N HIS A 103 2.06 5.87 -8.11
CA HIS A 103 0.79 5.22 -7.83
C HIS A 103 0.16 4.70 -9.13
N PRO A 104 -0.40 3.48 -9.11
CA PRO A 104 -1.08 2.93 -10.27
C PRO A 104 -2.23 3.81 -10.75
N LYS A 105 -2.34 3.94 -12.07
CA LYS A 105 -3.46 4.62 -12.74
C LYS A 105 -4.12 3.67 -13.72
N ALA A 106 -5.45 3.75 -13.81
CA ALA A 106 -6.21 2.95 -14.75
C ALA A 106 -5.77 3.20 -16.19
N GLN A 107 -5.55 2.11 -16.93
CA GLN A 107 -5.22 2.06 -18.34
C GLN A 107 -5.99 0.90 -18.97
N PHE A 108 -6.45 1.09 -20.21
CA PHE A 108 -7.16 0.05 -20.94
C PHE A 108 -6.18 -0.67 -21.87
N ILE A 109 -6.23 -2.00 -21.86
CA ILE A 109 -5.39 -2.84 -22.72
C ILE A 109 -6.30 -3.59 -23.70
N GLU A 110 -5.95 -3.57 -24.97
CA GLU A 110 -6.61 -4.32 -26.03
C GLU A 110 -6.11 -5.78 -26.05
N SER A 111 -6.91 -6.71 -25.49
CA SER A 111 -6.50 -8.12 -25.36
C SER A 111 -6.46 -8.89 -26.69
N ASN A 112 -7.13 -8.39 -27.72
CA ASN A 112 -7.13 -8.95 -29.07
C ASN A 112 -5.82 -8.69 -29.84
N ASN A 113 -4.97 -7.78 -29.37
CA ASN A 113 -3.69 -7.48 -30.01
C ASN A 113 -2.61 -8.47 -29.53
N PRO A 114 -2.02 -9.32 -30.39
CA PRO A 114 -1.04 -10.32 -29.97
C PRO A 114 0.24 -9.71 -29.35
N ASN A 115 0.49 -8.42 -29.60
CA ASN A 115 1.63 -7.64 -29.12
C ASN A 115 1.26 -6.66 -28.00
N PHE A 116 0.08 -6.79 -27.37
CA PHE A 116 -0.36 -5.86 -26.32
C PHE A 116 0.67 -5.72 -25.19
N HIS A 117 1.45 -6.77 -24.89
CA HIS A 117 2.48 -6.77 -23.85
C HIS A 117 3.58 -5.74 -24.15
N ASN A 118 4.18 -5.85 -25.35
CA ASN A 118 5.25 -4.95 -25.78
C ASN A 118 4.73 -3.54 -26.02
N LYS A 119 3.48 -3.42 -26.51
CA LYS A 119 2.79 -2.14 -26.65
C LYS A 119 2.64 -1.45 -25.28
N LEU A 120 2.13 -2.15 -24.27
CA LEU A 120 1.99 -1.60 -22.92
C LEU A 120 3.35 -1.22 -22.31
N LEU A 121 4.36 -2.07 -22.48
CA LEU A 121 5.71 -1.80 -21.99
C LEU A 121 6.27 -0.51 -22.60
N ALA A 122 6.15 -0.33 -23.93
CA ALA A 122 6.55 0.90 -24.61
C ALA A 122 5.74 2.12 -24.13
N GLU A 123 4.41 1.99 -24.04
CA GLU A 123 3.54 3.08 -23.57
C GLU A 123 3.90 3.53 -22.15
N LEU A 124 4.15 2.60 -21.22
CA LEU A 124 4.53 2.94 -19.85
C LEU A 124 5.92 3.58 -19.79
N ARG A 125 6.89 3.09 -20.59
CA ARG A 125 8.23 3.68 -20.69
C ARG A 125 8.17 5.14 -21.14
N ASP A 126 7.37 5.44 -22.16
CA ASP A 126 7.19 6.82 -22.64
C ASP A 126 6.41 7.66 -21.61
N LYS A 127 5.38 7.10 -20.98
CA LYS A 127 4.56 7.78 -19.97
C LYS A 127 5.34 8.23 -18.74
N PHE A 128 6.29 7.42 -18.28
CA PHE A 128 7.11 7.73 -17.11
C PHE A 128 8.43 8.44 -17.46
N LYS A 129 8.69 8.72 -18.74
CA LYS A 129 9.88 9.47 -19.16
C LYS A 129 9.92 10.84 -18.48
N GLY A 130 11.08 11.19 -17.93
CA GLY A 130 11.31 12.39 -17.13
C GLY A 130 10.89 12.27 -15.66
N HIS A 131 10.38 11.10 -15.22
CA HIS A 131 10.03 10.90 -13.81
C HIS A 131 11.28 10.93 -12.94
N ASP A 132 11.22 11.72 -11.87
CA ASP A 132 12.35 11.98 -11.00
C ASP A 132 12.65 10.79 -10.08
N LEU A 133 13.89 10.29 -10.13
CA LEU A 133 14.41 9.22 -9.27
C LEU A 133 15.35 9.77 -8.18
N GLY A 134 15.28 11.08 -7.90
CA GLY A 134 16.08 11.75 -6.89
C GLY A 134 17.56 11.76 -7.26
N LEU A 135 18.40 11.18 -6.40
CA LEU A 135 19.85 11.13 -6.60
C LEU A 135 20.28 10.31 -7.83
N TYR A 136 19.39 9.49 -8.37
CA TYR A 136 19.64 8.67 -9.56
C TYR A 136 19.31 9.40 -10.88
N GLY A 137 18.83 10.64 -10.81
CA GLY A 137 18.44 11.44 -11.97
C GLY A 137 17.08 11.04 -12.56
N PRO A 138 16.68 11.65 -13.69
CA PRO A 138 15.38 11.41 -14.29
C PRO A 138 15.34 10.10 -15.09
N PHE A 139 14.22 9.37 -15.01
CA PHE A 139 13.95 8.21 -15.83
C PHE A 139 13.93 8.59 -17.32
N SER A 140 14.91 8.11 -18.07
CA SER A 140 15.12 8.39 -19.49
C SER A 140 15.15 7.11 -20.36
N LYS A 141 15.35 7.28 -21.67
CA LYS A 141 15.46 6.17 -22.63
C LYS A 141 16.63 5.22 -22.37
N THR A 142 17.71 5.68 -21.73
CA THR A 142 18.87 4.83 -21.38
C THR A 142 18.47 3.70 -20.43
N HIS A 143 17.44 3.91 -19.62
CA HIS A 143 16.93 2.91 -18.68
C HIS A 143 16.00 1.88 -19.32
N TYR A 144 15.50 2.11 -20.54
CA TYR A 144 14.47 1.26 -21.13
C TYR A 144 14.86 -0.22 -21.21
N PRO A 145 16.09 -0.61 -21.59
CA PRO A 145 16.50 -2.01 -21.61
C PRO A 145 16.40 -2.71 -20.25
N PHE A 146 16.51 -1.94 -19.15
CA PHE A 146 16.49 -2.42 -17.77
C PHE A 146 15.10 -2.37 -17.14
N THR A 147 14.05 -2.27 -17.97
CA THR A 147 12.67 -2.23 -17.49
C THR A 147 11.83 -3.38 -18.02
N HIS A 148 10.95 -3.89 -17.17
CA HIS A 148 10.03 -4.96 -17.48
C HIS A 148 8.65 -4.69 -16.85
N LEU A 149 7.62 -5.41 -17.33
CA LEU A 149 6.30 -5.38 -16.71
C LEU A 149 6.24 -6.41 -15.59
N GLY A 150 5.57 -6.08 -14.50
CA GLY A 150 5.50 -6.98 -13.36
C GLY A 150 4.54 -6.52 -12.28
N THR A 151 4.68 -7.11 -11.10
CA THR A 151 4.18 -6.60 -9.84
C THR A 151 5.35 -6.57 -8.86
N LYS A 152 5.17 -5.95 -7.69
CA LYS A 152 6.17 -6.02 -6.61
C LYS A 152 6.53 -7.45 -6.16
N LYS A 153 5.77 -8.48 -6.55
CA LYS A 153 6.00 -9.88 -6.17
C LYS A 153 6.57 -10.73 -7.30
N SER A 154 6.38 -10.33 -8.56
CA SER A 154 6.68 -11.16 -9.72
C SER A 154 6.87 -10.33 -10.98
N GLY A 155 7.94 -10.57 -11.73
CA GLY A 155 8.10 -10.09 -13.11
C GLY A 155 7.22 -10.86 -14.08
N PHE A 156 6.85 -10.21 -15.20
CA PHE A 156 6.17 -10.84 -16.33
C PHE A 156 7.12 -10.86 -17.52
N ASP A 157 8.05 -11.81 -17.52
CA ASP A 157 9.08 -11.90 -18.57
C ASP A 157 8.47 -12.27 -19.94
N ASN A 158 7.29 -12.92 -19.93
CA ASN A 158 6.62 -13.40 -21.12
C ASN A 158 5.12 -13.11 -21.10
N ARG A 159 4.53 -12.92 -22.31
CA ARG A 159 3.09 -12.71 -22.53
C ARG A 159 2.21 -13.74 -21.81
N LYS A 160 2.67 -15.00 -21.73
CA LYS A 160 1.93 -16.09 -21.08
C LYS A 160 1.70 -15.82 -19.60
N PHE A 161 2.73 -15.40 -18.87
CA PHE A 161 2.61 -15.07 -17.44
C PHE A 161 1.76 -13.84 -17.22
N PHE A 162 1.90 -12.84 -18.09
CA PHE A 162 1.07 -11.66 -18.07
C PHE A 162 -0.42 -11.98 -18.24
N MET A 163 -0.79 -12.83 -19.21
CA MET A 163 -2.18 -13.23 -19.41
C MET A 163 -2.71 -14.06 -18.25
N ALA A 164 -1.92 -15.02 -17.77
CA ALA A 164 -2.29 -15.81 -16.60
C ALA A 164 -2.56 -14.92 -15.37
N HIS A 165 -1.76 -13.87 -15.17
CA HIS A 165 -2.00 -12.88 -14.12
C HIS A 165 -3.30 -12.11 -14.33
N LEU A 166 -3.55 -11.63 -15.56
CA LEU A 166 -4.79 -10.93 -15.88
C LEU A 166 -6.04 -11.81 -15.72
N ASP A 167 -5.95 -13.10 -15.99
CA ASP A 167 -7.06 -14.05 -15.83
C ASP A 167 -7.27 -14.41 -14.36
N ALA A 168 -6.19 -14.59 -13.59
CA ALA A 168 -6.26 -14.90 -12.16
C ALA A 168 -6.86 -13.74 -11.34
N HIS A 169 -6.69 -12.49 -11.78
CA HIS A 169 -7.17 -11.31 -11.06
C HIS A 169 -8.34 -10.65 -11.78
N ALA A 170 -9.58 -11.05 -11.47
CA ALA A 170 -10.77 -10.52 -12.14
C ALA A 170 -11.06 -9.03 -11.86
N THR A 171 -10.72 -8.50 -10.68
CA THR A 171 -11.18 -7.18 -10.21
C THR A 171 -10.08 -6.15 -9.98
N ASN A 172 -8.85 -6.58 -9.67
CA ASN A 172 -7.73 -5.69 -9.34
C ASN A 172 -6.48 -6.08 -10.12
N LYS A 173 -6.54 -5.92 -11.43
CA LYS A 173 -5.44 -6.19 -12.36
C LYS A 173 -4.39 -5.10 -12.19
N GLN A 174 -3.44 -5.27 -11.27
CA GLN A 174 -2.31 -4.36 -11.12
C GLN A 174 -1.09 -4.88 -11.89
N ILE A 175 -0.49 -3.98 -12.67
CA ILE A 175 0.74 -4.22 -13.44
C ILE A 175 1.59 -2.97 -13.34
N ASP A 176 2.83 -3.08 -12.93
CA ASP A 176 3.73 -1.95 -12.80
C ASP A 176 4.86 -2.06 -13.83
N LEU A 177 5.32 -0.90 -14.32
CA LEU A 177 6.62 -0.81 -14.98
C LEU A 177 7.69 -0.83 -13.89
N ILE A 178 8.57 -1.81 -13.93
CA ILE A 178 9.65 -1.98 -12.96
C ILE A 178 10.97 -1.64 -13.63
N LEU A 179 11.75 -0.77 -13.02
CA LEU A 179 13.15 -0.51 -13.36
C LEU A 179 14.07 -1.28 -12.42
N ASP A 180 14.91 -2.15 -12.96
CA ASP A 180 16.06 -2.69 -12.23
C ASP A 180 17.23 -1.71 -12.37
N TYR A 181 17.45 -0.93 -11.32
CA TYR A 181 18.50 0.08 -11.35
C TYR A 181 19.89 -0.55 -11.15
N ASP A 182 19.98 -1.69 -10.47
CA ASP A 182 21.26 -2.34 -10.22
C ASP A 182 21.85 -2.85 -11.54
N ASP A 183 21.02 -3.42 -12.41
CA ASP A 183 21.45 -3.89 -13.73
C ASP A 183 21.83 -2.73 -14.66
N TYR A 184 21.09 -1.62 -14.60
CA TYR A 184 21.50 -0.39 -15.28
C TYR A 184 22.87 0.10 -14.79
N ALA A 185 23.06 0.21 -13.48
CA ALA A 185 24.30 0.70 -12.89
C ALA A 185 25.51 -0.19 -13.25
N LYS A 186 25.33 -1.52 -13.25
CA LYS A 186 26.38 -2.47 -13.69
C LYS A 186 26.76 -2.24 -15.15
N SER A 187 25.76 -2.03 -16.02
CA SER A 187 26.02 -1.80 -17.45
C SER A 187 26.77 -0.49 -17.72
N CYS A 188 26.51 0.55 -16.94
CA CYS A 188 27.25 1.80 -17.04
C CYS A 188 28.70 1.65 -16.59
N ALA A 189 28.95 0.91 -15.50
CA ALA A 189 30.30 0.67 -15.01
C ALA A 189 31.17 -0.14 -16.00
N GLN A 190 30.58 -1.13 -16.69
CA GLN A 190 31.29 -1.93 -17.68
C GLN A 190 31.67 -1.15 -18.95
N GLY A 191 30.88 -0.15 -19.34
CA GLY A 191 31.19 0.68 -20.51
C GLY A 191 32.42 1.58 -20.34
N GLU A 192 32.83 1.87 -19.09
CA GLU A 192 34.00 2.70 -18.79
C GLU A 192 35.32 1.90 -18.78
N GLU A 193 35.27 0.56 -18.67
CA GLU A 193 36.47 -0.28 -18.62
C GLU A 193 37.00 -0.59 -20.03
N ASP A 194 36.13 -0.74 -21.03
CA ASP A 194 36.48 -1.14 -22.42
C ASP A 194 36.99 0.01 -23.32
N GLU A 195 36.84 1.28 -22.93
CA GLU A 195 37.35 2.44 -23.70
C GLU A 195 38.81 2.83 -23.33
N SER A 196 39.47 2.06 -22.44
CA SER A 196 40.82 2.37 -21.94
C SER A 196 41.97 1.81 -22.80
N ASP A 197 41.70 0.90 -23.74
CA ASP A 197 42.73 0.08 -24.41
C ASP A 197 42.94 0.40 -25.90
N THR A 198 42.75 1.66 -26.32
CA THR A 198 43.16 2.10 -27.67
C THR A 198 43.99 3.40 -27.62
N SER A 199 45.21 3.33 -27.08
CA SER A 199 46.20 4.38 -27.32
C SER A 199 47.62 3.84 -27.45
N SER A 200 48.20 4.18 -28.61
CA SER A 200 49.61 4.17 -29.00
C SER A 200 50.26 2.81 -29.26
N SER A 201 50.26 2.44 -30.54
CA SER A 201 51.51 2.00 -31.17
C SER A 201 51.89 3.09 -32.16
N ASP A 202 52.70 4.04 -31.68
CA ASP A 202 53.61 4.81 -32.51
C ASP A 202 54.55 3.81 -33.20
N GLU A 203 54.35 3.58 -34.50
CA GLU A 203 55.38 2.96 -35.34
C GLU A 203 56.42 4.02 -35.69
N GLU A 204 57.57 3.92 -35.03
CA GLU A 204 58.82 4.50 -35.48
C GLU A 204 59.44 3.54 -36.51
N THR A 205 59.52 3.92 -37.79
CA THR A 205 60.66 3.63 -38.70
C THR A 205 60.56 4.38 -40.01
#